data_AF-A0A2D6T1I4-F1
#
_entry.id   AF-A0A2D6T1I4-F1
#
_cell.length_a   1.000
_cell.length_b   1.000
_cell.length_c   1.000
_cell.angle_alpha   90.00
_cell.angle_beta   90.00
_cell.angle_gamma   90.00
#
_symmetry.space_group_name_H-M   'P 1'
#
loop_
_entity.id
_entity.type
_entity.pdbx_description
1 polymer ?
#
loop_
_entity_poly.entity_id
_entity_poly.type
_entity_poly.pdbx_seq_one_letter_code
_entity_poly.pdbx_strand_id
1 'polypeptide(L)'
;MAPPCQSRYFLAMTDPRNIERAVSIHYYGRGGSFFVQSLLDGHPDVLTFPANYMCGYFAFWDEFGHLPTVELCAAFVDCYDILFDPRSSVPVLGVGADVGQEFNFTAMGERHGEALGVDRDLFAFTLLRLLKHEIDDGMTETVERKFFFQALHVAYAEALGRQFDSANPLIVFQAHNPFFHAIDSLFSDFGPRLKCLHSVREPLQTLASWYHSMRQDEDVGDLDLPRDTLIRALAHASPIFTWTHHLSPDHQGVGRYVAMNERNTRAVRLEDLHQTPEATLQRLCRWLDIDWHEALLASTFDGKLWHWKVRGETLSGFQNQTISRRHDEVLSDFDRLRLQFLLADKHAAWGYEMPAWFRLAPLGLLALGFWLLPFRMETSLWSSRLAKGSAWQRSRAYLQLRMQVIGIWWRIFRRPLPLLELID
;
A
#
# COMPACT_ATOMS: atom_id res chain seq x y z
N MET A 1 -22.84 -9.12 -47.96
CA MET A 1 -23.04 -10.14 -46.92
C MET A 1 -22.36 -9.62 -45.66
N ALA A 2 -23.15 -9.11 -44.71
CA ALA A 2 -22.65 -8.75 -43.38
C ALA A 2 -22.45 -10.04 -42.56
N PRO A 3 -21.41 -10.13 -41.72
CA PRO A 3 -21.26 -11.29 -40.85
C PRO A 3 -22.34 -11.24 -39.75
N PRO A 4 -22.82 -12.39 -39.27
CA PRO A 4 -23.87 -12.45 -38.27
C PRO A 4 -23.34 -11.92 -36.94
N CYS A 5 -24.08 -10.96 -36.38
CA CYS A 5 -24.06 -10.59 -34.98
C CYS A 5 -24.41 -11.85 -34.16
N GLN A 6 -23.39 -12.57 -33.68
CA GLN A 6 -23.58 -13.65 -32.73
C GLN A 6 -23.53 -13.07 -31.31
N SER A 7 -24.64 -13.24 -30.60
CA SER A 7 -24.86 -12.85 -29.21
C SER A 7 -23.75 -13.38 -28.28
N ARG A 8 -22.97 -12.47 -27.68
CA ARG A 8 -22.06 -12.75 -26.56
C ARG A 8 -22.77 -12.64 -25.21
N TYR A 9 -23.92 -13.29 -25.05
CA TYR A 9 -24.54 -13.47 -23.74
C TYR A 9 -24.40 -14.94 -23.33
N PHE A 10 -23.20 -15.31 -22.89
CA PHE A 10 -23.00 -16.55 -22.15
C PHE A 10 -22.50 -16.18 -20.75
N LEU A 11 -23.49 -16.09 -19.86
CA LEU A 11 -23.41 -15.75 -18.45
C LEU A 11 -23.00 -16.99 -17.66
N ALA A 12 -21.72 -17.10 -17.30
CA ALA A 12 -21.38 -17.52 -15.95
C ALA A 12 -21.20 -16.22 -15.15
N MET A 13 -22.32 -15.69 -14.64
CA MET A 13 -22.29 -14.48 -13.80
C MET A 13 -21.70 -14.90 -12.45
N THR A 14 -20.52 -14.39 -12.14
CA THR A 14 -19.98 -14.56 -10.79
C THR A 14 -20.90 -13.84 -9.82
N ASP A 15 -21.59 -14.61 -8.97
CA ASP A 15 -22.37 -14.07 -7.86
C ASP A 15 -21.39 -13.41 -6.87
N PRO A 16 -21.51 -12.09 -6.61
CA PRO A 16 -20.59 -11.38 -5.73
C PRO A 16 -20.48 -12.00 -4.32
N ARG A 17 -21.54 -12.67 -3.84
CA ARG A 17 -21.55 -13.34 -2.53
C ARG A 17 -20.52 -14.45 -2.40
N ASN A 18 -20.15 -15.10 -3.51
CA ASN A 18 -19.18 -16.18 -3.49
C ASN A 18 -17.74 -15.69 -3.22
N ILE A 19 -17.51 -14.38 -3.27
CA ILE A 19 -16.19 -13.77 -3.08
C ILE A 19 -15.95 -13.50 -1.59
N GLU A 20 -15.65 -14.57 -0.87
CA GLU A 20 -15.50 -14.54 0.60
C GLU A 20 -14.07 -14.21 1.07
N ARG A 21 -13.17 -13.88 0.15
CA ARG A 21 -11.74 -13.76 0.41
C ARG A 21 -11.22 -12.44 -0.10
N ALA A 22 -10.40 -11.80 0.72
CA ALA A 22 -9.69 -10.59 0.35
C ALA A 22 -8.25 -10.63 0.88
N VAL A 23 -7.34 -9.97 0.17
CA VAL A 23 -6.03 -9.58 0.69
C VAL A 23 -5.92 -8.06 0.65
N SER A 24 -5.54 -7.49 1.79
CA SER A 24 -5.16 -6.09 1.91
C SER A 24 -3.66 -5.96 1.77
N ILE A 25 -3.20 -5.20 0.76
CA ILE A 25 -1.78 -4.90 0.54
C ILE A 25 -1.43 -3.59 1.23
N HIS A 26 -0.45 -3.66 2.12
CA HIS A 26 0.09 -2.55 2.89
C HIS A 26 1.52 -2.25 2.47
N TYR A 27 1.93 -1.01 2.68
CA TYR A 27 3.27 -0.55 2.32
C TYR A 27 4.14 -0.33 3.56
N TYR A 28 5.44 -0.53 3.36
CA TYR A 28 6.46 -0.18 4.32
C TYR A 28 7.38 0.88 3.74
N GLY A 29 7.14 2.15 4.10
CA GLY A 29 7.83 3.27 3.49
C GLY A 29 7.72 3.22 1.96
N ARG A 30 8.84 3.04 1.27
CA ARG A 30 8.88 2.85 -0.20
C ARG A 30 9.20 1.42 -0.59
N GLY A 31 8.51 0.47 0.04
CA GLY A 31 8.66 -0.97 -0.14
C GLY A 31 7.98 -1.54 -1.39
N GLY A 32 7.37 -0.73 -2.26
CA GLY A 32 6.85 -1.19 -3.55
C GLY A 32 5.49 -1.90 -3.49
N SER A 33 4.57 -1.49 -2.62
CA SER A 33 3.24 -2.13 -2.53
C SER A 33 2.44 -2.10 -3.84
N PHE A 34 2.48 -0.99 -4.57
CA PHE A 34 1.83 -0.91 -5.89
C PHE A 34 2.46 -1.87 -6.90
N PHE A 35 3.77 -2.12 -6.80
CA PHE A 35 4.42 -3.13 -7.62
C PHE A 35 3.86 -4.52 -7.28
N VAL A 36 3.74 -4.87 -6.00
CA VAL A 36 3.12 -6.13 -5.57
C VAL A 36 1.69 -6.28 -6.13
N GLN A 37 0.86 -5.25 -5.99
CA GLN A 37 -0.50 -5.28 -6.55
C GLN A 37 -0.49 -5.45 -8.07
N SER A 38 0.38 -4.73 -8.78
CA SER A 38 0.46 -4.81 -10.24
C SER A 38 0.89 -6.18 -10.76
N LEU A 39 1.59 -6.98 -9.94
CA LEU A 39 1.95 -8.35 -10.27
C LEU A 39 0.78 -9.32 -10.04
N LEU A 40 -0.21 -8.97 -9.21
CA LEU A 40 -1.42 -9.77 -9.02
C LEU A 40 -2.51 -9.42 -10.03
N ASP A 41 -2.40 -8.28 -10.70
CA ASP A 41 -3.31 -7.89 -11.76
C ASP A 41 -3.24 -8.88 -12.94
N GLY A 42 -4.38 -9.14 -13.57
CA GLY A 42 -4.48 -10.09 -14.69
C GLY A 42 -4.48 -11.57 -14.30
N HIS A 43 -4.26 -11.92 -13.02
CA HIS A 43 -4.44 -13.29 -12.55
C HIS A 43 -5.93 -13.71 -12.64
N PRO A 44 -6.25 -14.91 -13.15
CA PRO A 44 -7.65 -15.32 -13.40
C PRO A 44 -8.52 -15.38 -12.14
N ASP A 45 -7.92 -15.61 -10.97
CA ASP A 45 -8.62 -15.62 -9.68
C ASP A 45 -8.68 -14.26 -8.97
N VAL A 46 -8.06 -13.21 -9.52
CA VAL A 46 -7.91 -11.92 -8.83
C VAL A 46 -8.87 -10.87 -9.37
N LEU A 47 -9.58 -10.23 -8.45
CA LEU A 47 -10.36 -9.02 -8.69
C LEU A 47 -9.68 -7.85 -7.99
N THR A 48 -9.34 -6.80 -8.74
CA THR A 48 -8.67 -5.62 -8.19
C THR A 48 -9.01 -4.38 -9.00
N PHE A 49 -8.86 -3.22 -8.36
CA PHE A 49 -8.90 -1.91 -9.01
C PHE A 49 -7.49 -1.35 -9.15
N PRO A 50 -7.22 -0.44 -10.10
CA PRO A 50 -5.89 0.14 -10.27
C PRO A 50 -5.38 0.89 -9.04
N ALA A 51 -4.16 0.57 -8.63
CA ALA A 51 -3.44 1.19 -7.52
C ALA A 51 -4.34 1.46 -6.29
N ASN A 52 -4.35 2.70 -5.79
CA ASN A 52 -5.11 3.13 -4.63
C ASN A 52 -6.48 3.72 -4.98
N TYR A 53 -7.02 3.52 -6.19
CA TYR A 53 -8.31 4.10 -6.59
C TYR A 53 -9.42 3.77 -5.58
N MET A 54 -9.48 2.54 -5.10
CA MET A 54 -10.48 2.10 -4.11
C MET A 54 -10.12 2.40 -2.66
N CYS A 55 -8.98 3.03 -2.38
CA CYS A 55 -8.56 3.26 -0.99
C CYS A 55 -9.54 4.18 -0.23
N GLY A 56 -10.33 4.97 -0.97
CA GLY A 56 -11.41 5.83 -0.49
C GLY A 56 -12.74 5.15 -0.17
N TYR A 57 -12.87 3.85 -0.46
CA TYR A 57 -14.16 3.16 -0.45
C TYR A 57 -14.91 3.28 0.88
N PHE A 58 -14.22 3.11 2.01
CA PHE A 58 -14.88 3.13 3.32
C PHE A 58 -15.32 4.54 3.72
N ALA A 59 -14.57 5.58 3.32
CA ALA A 59 -15.03 6.95 3.49
C ALA A 59 -16.27 7.23 2.62
N PHE A 60 -16.27 6.71 1.38
CA PHE A 60 -17.44 6.80 0.50
C PHE A 60 -18.65 6.08 1.12
N TRP A 61 -18.44 4.91 1.69
CA TRP A 61 -19.50 4.17 2.35
C TRP A 61 -20.07 4.92 3.56
N ASP A 62 -19.21 5.53 4.38
CA ASP A 62 -19.66 6.31 5.54
C ASP A 62 -20.52 7.51 5.14
N GLU A 63 -20.20 8.13 4.00
CA GLU A 63 -20.94 9.28 3.48
C GLU A 63 -22.23 8.89 2.75
N PHE A 64 -22.20 7.86 1.90
CA PHE A 64 -23.28 7.56 0.95
C PHE A 64 -24.00 6.22 1.18
N GLY A 65 -23.46 5.32 2.00
CA GLY A 65 -23.98 3.95 2.17
C GLY A 65 -25.39 3.84 2.78
N HIS A 66 -25.95 4.96 3.25
CA HIS A 66 -27.32 5.07 3.73
C HIS A 66 -28.35 5.36 2.63
N LEU A 67 -27.89 5.74 1.42
CA LEU A 67 -28.75 6.08 0.30
C LEU A 67 -29.45 4.83 -0.28
N PRO A 68 -30.63 5.00 -0.90
CA PRO A 68 -31.23 3.97 -1.74
C PRO A 68 -30.25 3.51 -2.83
N THR A 69 -30.34 2.24 -3.21
CA THR A 69 -29.31 1.58 -4.02
C THR A 69 -29.04 2.26 -5.36
N VAL A 70 -30.07 2.79 -6.03
CA VAL A 70 -29.90 3.54 -7.29
C VAL A 70 -29.14 4.85 -7.08
N GLU A 71 -29.45 5.59 -6.01
CA GLU A 71 -28.77 6.83 -5.65
C GLU A 71 -27.32 6.56 -5.21
N LEU A 72 -27.09 5.49 -4.46
CA LEU A 72 -25.76 5.02 -4.08
C LEU A 72 -24.90 4.71 -5.33
N CYS A 73 -25.48 4.05 -6.35
CA CYS A 73 -24.77 3.78 -7.60
C CYS A 73 -24.42 5.07 -8.35
N ALA A 74 -25.37 6.01 -8.43
CA ALA A 74 -25.11 7.31 -9.07
C ALA A 74 -23.99 8.06 -8.34
N ALA A 75 -24.05 8.13 -7.00
CA ALA A 75 -23.01 8.74 -6.19
C ALA A 75 -21.64 8.06 -6.40
N PHE A 76 -21.59 6.73 -6.48
CA PHE A 76 -20.34 6.01 -6.74
C PHE A 76 -19.75 6.37 -8.11
N VAL A 77 -20.57 6.32 -9.15
CA VAL A 77 -20.14 6.63 -10.53
C VAL A 77 -19.63 8.07 -10.64
N ASP A 78 -20.23 9.02 -9.91
CA ASP A 78 -19.79 10.41 -9.91
C ASP A 78 -18.51 10.64 -9.08
N CYS A 79 -18.39 10.00 -7.90
CA CYS A 79 -17.20 10.12 -7.04
C CYS A 79 -15.97 9.37 -7.60
N TYR A 80 -16.18 8.34 -8.42
CA TYR A 80 -15.12 7.50 -8.97
C TYR A 80 -15.01 7.64 -10.50
N ASP A 81 -15.21 8.86 -11.02
CA ASP A 81 -15.07 9.17 -12.44
C ASP A 81 -13.70 8.75 -13.03
N ILE A 82 -12.68 8.69 -12.17
CA ILE A 82 -11.34 8.20 -12.48
C ILE A 82 -11.28 6.76 -13.02
N LEU A 83 -12.30 5.93 -12.73
CA LEU A 83 -12.43 4.57 -13.25
C LEU A 83 -12.72 4.55 -14.75
N PHE A 84 -13.26 5.65 -15.29
CA PHE A 84 -13.66 5.79 -16.68
C PHE A 84 -12.67 6.65 -17.47
N ASP A 85 -12.09 7.67 -16.83
CA ASP A 85 -10.99 8.46 -17.41
C ASP A 85 -9.89 8.76 -16.37
N PRO A 86 -8.66 8.23 -16.54
CA PRO A 86 -7.54 8.50 -15.62
C PRO A 86 -7.04 9.95 -15.68
N ARG A 87 -7.57 10.77 -16.60
CA ARG A 87 -7.36 12.22 -16.67
C ARG A 87 -8.36 13.01 -15.83
N SER A 88 -9.34 12.33 -15.21
CA SER A 88 -10.33 12.99 -14.35
C SER A 88 -9.65 13.74 -13.22
N SER A 89 -10.06 15.00 -13.05
CA SER A 89 -9.65 15.84 -11.93
C SER A 89 -10.64 15.76 -10.75
N VAL A 90 -11.67 14.91 -10.84
CA VAL A 90 -12.61 14.70 -9.73
C VAL A 90 -11.84 14.06 -8.58
N PRO A 91 -11.79 14.70 -7.39
CA PRO A 91 -11.08 14.13 -6.26
C PRO A 91 -11.76 12.84 -5.80
N VAL A 92 -11.00 11.75 -5.72
CA VAL A 92 -11.46 10.52 -5.09
C VAL A 92 -11.40 10.72 -3.58
N LEU A 93 -12.52 10.48 -2.91
CA LEU A 93 -12.64 10.67 -1.46
C LEU A 93 -11.56 9.88 -0.71
N GLY A 94 -10.85 10.53 0.22
CA GLY A 94 -9.77 9.89 0.98
C GLY A 94 -8.51 9.52 0.19
N VAL A 95 -8.43 9.86 -1.10
CA VAL A 95 -7.25 9.64 -1.96
C VAL A 95 -6.70 10.96 -2.50
N GLY A 96 -7.55 11.79 -3.11
CA GLY A 96 -7.14 13.06 -3.72
C GLY A 96 -7.50 13.16 -5.21
N ALA A 97 -7.09 14.25 -5.85
CA ALA A 97 -7.27 14.49 -7.28
C ALA A 97 -6.06 13.99 -8.09
N ASP A 98 -6.21 13.89 -9.41
CA ASP A 98 -5.13 13.65 -10.39
C ASP A 98 -4.30 12.37 -10.22
N VAL A 99 -4.73 11.46 -9.33
CA VAL A 99 -4.01 10.20 -9.01
C VAL A 99 -3.75 9.33 -10.24
N GLY A 100 -4.65 9.33 -11.22
CA GLY A 100 -4.45 8.60 -12.47
C GLY A 100 -3.26 9.14 -13.29
N GLN A 101 -3.05 10.45 -13.25
CA GLN A 101 -1.89 11.08 -13.87
C GLN A 101 -0.62 10.86 -13.05
N GLU A 102 -0.71 10.93 -11.72
CA GLU A 102 0.43 10.68 -10.81
C GLU A 102 1.01 9.26 -10.98
N PHE A 103 0.16 8.25 -11.17
CA PHE A 103 0.57 6.87 -11.45
C PHE A 103 0.83 6.57 -12.93
N ASN A 104 0.77 7.58 -13.80
CA ASN A 104 1.01 7.47 -15.24
C ASN A 104 0.03 6.51 -15.96
N PHE A 105 -1.21 6.43 -15.47
CA PHE A 105 -2.29 5.60 -16.04
C PHE A 105 -2.88 6.15 -17.34
N THR A 106 -2.39 7.30 -17.81
CA THR A 106 -2.69 7.89 -19.12
C THR A 106 -1.76 7.40 -20.23
N ALA A 107 -0.66 6.72 -19.88
CA ALA A 107 0.41 6.30 -20.80
C ALA A 107 0.95 4.90 -20.46
N MET A 108 0.05 3.91 -20.58
CA MET A 108 0.21 2.49 -20.31
C MET A 108 0.54 1.68 -21.58
N GLY A 109 0.83 0.40 -21.38
CA GLY A 109 1.13 -0.56 -22.46
C GLY A 109 2.55 -0.41 -23.00
N GLU A 110 2.99 -1.38 -23.81
CA GLU A 110 4.37 -1.46 -24.33
C GLU A 110 4.84 -0.18 -25.05
N ARG A 111 3.89 0.55 -25.66
CA ARG A 111 4.14 1.75 -26.47
C ARG A 111 3.71 3.05 -25.79
N HIS A 112 3.28 3.00 -24.53
CA HIS A 112 2.78 4.17 -23.80
C HIS A 112 1.61 4.92 -24.48
N GLY A 113 0.85 4.21 -25.32
CA GLY A 113 -0.25 4.77 -26.12
C GLY A 113 -1.63 4.45 -25.56
N GLU A 114 -1.70 3.72 -24.45
CA GLU A 114 -2.96 3.28 -23.86
C GLU A 114 -3.25 4.06 -22.58
N ALA A 115 -4.52 4.30 -22.29
CA ALA A 115 -4.97 4.82 -21.00
C ALA A 115 -5.80 3.75 -20.31
N LEU A 116 -5.83 3.76 -18.97
CA LEU A 116 -6.83 3.02 -18.20
C LEU A 116 -8.22 3.60 -18.44
N GLY A 117 -9.25 2.89 -18.01
CA GLY A 117 -10.64 3.29 -18.17
C GLY A 117 -11.52 2.15 -18.64
N VAL A 118 -12.67 1.98 -17.99
CA VAL A 118 -13.76 1.10 -18.45
C VAL A 118 -14.91 1.90 -19.04
N ASP A 119 -15.78 1.23 -19.80
CA ASP A 119 -17.01 1.85 -20.30
C ASP A 119 -17.95 2.16 -19.12
N ARG A 120 -18.29 3.45 -18.96
CA ARG A 120 -19.10 3.96 -17.84
C ARG A 120 -20.49 3.34 -17.81
N ASP A 121 -21.15 3.27 -18.96
CA ASP A 121 -22.52 2.78 -19.06
C ASP A 121 -22.59 1.27 -18.83
N LEU A 122 -21.63 0.53 -19.37
CA LEU A 122 -21.47 -0.90 -19.14
C LEU A 122 -21.19 -1.20 -17.66
N PHE A 123 -20.30 -0.44 -17.03
CA PHE A 123 -20.01 -0.59 -15.60
C PHE A 123 -21.27 -0.32 -14.75
N ALA A 124 -21.94 0.82 -14.98
CA ALA A 124 -23.13 1.20 -14.21
C ALA A 124 -24.28 0.19 -14.41
N PHE A 125 -24.52 -0.24 -15.66
CA PHE A 125 -25.50 -1.27 -15.97
C PHE A 125 -25.19 -2.59 -15.26
N THR A 126 -23.92 -3.02 -15.30
CA THR A 126 -23.48 -4.28 -14.68
C THR A 126 -23.61 -4.22 -13.17
N LEU A 127 -23.20 -3.12 -12.55
CA LEU A 127 -23.36 -2.90 -11.11
C LEU A 127 -24.82 -3.01 -10.69
N LEU A 128 -25.73 -2.27 -11.35
CA LEU A 128 -27.16 -2.34 -11.06
C LEU A 128 -27.73 -3.75 -11.28
N ARG A 129 -27.27 -4.47 -12.32
CA ARG A 129 -27.66 -5.86 -12.57
C ARG A 129 -27.25 -6.78 -11.42
N LEU A 130 -26.03 -6.66 -10.91
CA LEU A 130 -25.53 -7.46 -9.80
C LEU A 130 -26.28 -7.14 -8.49
N LEU A 131 -26.62 -5.87 -8.27
CA LEU A 131 -27.30 -5.47 -7.04
C LEU A 131 -28.71 -6.04 -6.90
N LYS A 132 -29.39 -6.33 -8.01
CA LYS A 132 -30.68 -7.03 -8.04
C LYS A 132 -30.66 -8.45 -7.46
N HIS A 133 -29.50 -8.99 -7.09
CA HIS A 133 -29.43 -10.24 -6.35
C HIS A 133 -29.80 -10.10 -4.86
N GLU A 134 -29.77 -8.87 -4.31
CA GLU A 134 -30.06 -8.58 -2.90
C GLU A 134 -31.24 -7.63 -2.71
N ILE A 135 -31.64 -6.88 -3.75
CA ILE A 135 -32.71 -5.88 -3.66
C ILE A 135 -33.74 -6.04 -4.80
N ASP A 136 -35.02 -5.81 -4.49
CA ASP A 136 -36.11 -5.85 -5.47
C ASP A 136 -36.41 -4.44 -6.03
N ASP A 137 -36.42 -3.43 -5.14
CA ASP A 137 -36.65 -2.02 -5.46
C ASP A 137 -35.48 -1.13 -5.05
N GLY A 138 -34.57 -0.88 -6.00
CA GLY A 138 -33.40 -0.02 -5.77
C GLY A 138 -33.72 1.46 -5.52
N MET A 139 -34.97 1.91 -5.66
CA MET A 139 -35.37 3.28 -5.33
C MET A 139 -35.67 3.47 -3.84
N THR A 140 -35.91 2.40 -3.10
CA THR A 140 -36.27 2.46 -1.67
C THR A 140 -35.37 1.60 -0.80
N GLU A 141 -34.84 0.51 -1.33
CA GLU A 141 -34.01 -0.43 -0.58
C GLU A 141 -32.53 -0.03 -0.59
N THR A 142 -31.88 -0.28 0.53
CA THR A 142 -30.43 -0.16 0.71
C THR A 142 -29.77 -1.53 0.59
N VAL A 143 -28.45 -1.54 0.42
CA VAL A 143 -27.67 -2.76 0.26
C VAL A 143 -26.59 -2.84 1.35
N GLU A 144 -26.14 -4.05 1.68
CA GLU A 144 -25.03 -4.21 2.63
C GLU A 144 -23.68 -3.77 2.04
N ARG A 145 -22.82 -3.19 2.89
CA ARG A 145 -21.49 -2.70 2.53
C ARG A 145 -20.66 -3.75 1.80
N LYS A 146 -20.50 -4.92 2.43
CA LYS A 146 -19.70 -6.01 1.89
C LYS A 146 -20.16 -6.40 0.49
N PHE A 147 -21.47 -6.56 0.31
CA PHE A 147 -22.03 -6.95 -0.97
C PHE A 147 -21.85 -5.88 -2.04
N PHE A 148 -22.05 -4.59 -1.70
CA PHE A 148 -21.75 -3.50 -2.63
C PHE A 148 -20.27 -3.50 -3.03
N PHE A 149 -19.35 -3.67 -2.06
CA PHE A 149 -17.92 -3.78 -2.33
C PHE A 149 -17.58 -4.95 -3.27
N GLN A 150 -18.14 -6.13 -3.04
CA GLN A 150 -17.97 -7.29 -3.91
C GLN A 150 -18.53 -7.02 -5.32
N ALA A 151 -19.74 -6.46 -5.41
CA ALA A 151 -20.40 -6.15 -6.69
C ALA A 151 -19.61 -5.14 -7.52
N LEU A 152 -19.00 -4.13 -6.90
CA LEU A 152 -18.11 -3.19 -7.58
C LEU A 152 -16.93 -3.89 -8.26
N HIS A 153 -16.28 -4.84 -7.57
CA HIS A 153 -15.14 -5.58 -8.10
C HIS A 153 -15.54 -6.46 -9.29
N VAL A 154 -16.69 -7.15 -9.20
CA VAL A 154 -17.22 -7.95 -10.30
C VAL A 154 -17.63 -7.06 -11.47
N ALA A 155 -18.35 -5.97 -11.22
CA ALA A 155 -18.77 -5.03 -12.26
C ALA A 155 -17.57 -4.43 -13.00
N TYR A 156 -16.50 -4.09 -12.28
CA TYR A 156 -15.29 -3.56 -12.89
C TYR A 156 -14.57 -4.61 -13.76
N ALA A 157 -14.42 -5.84 -13.26
CA ALA A 157 -13.82 -6.93 -14.03
C ALA A 157 -14.64 -7.27 -15.30
N GLU A 158 -15.97 -7.31 -15.20
CA GLU A 158 -16.85 -7.50 -16.35
C GLU A 158 -16.76 -6.34 -17.35
N ALA A 159 -16.70 -5.09 -16.88
CA ALA A 159 -16.55 -3.91 -17.73
C ALA A 159 -15.19 -3.84 -18.43
N LEU A 160 -14.15 -4.45 -17.85
CA LEU A 160 -12.86 -4.72 -18.50
C LEU A 160 -12.92 -5.83 -19.56
N GLY A 161 -14.04 -6.54 -19.66
CA GLY A 161 -14.19 -7.71 -20.53
C GLY A 161 -13.44 -8.95 -20.02
N ARG A 162 -13.09 -9.00 -18.73
CA ARG A 162 -12.45 -10.18 -18.14
C ARG A 162 -13.47 -11.31 -18.04
N GLN A 163 -13.08 -12.49 -18.53
CA GLN A 163 -13.81 -13.72 -18.24
C GLN A 163 -13.36 -14.20 -16.87
N PHE A 164 -14.27 -14.12 -15.90
CA PHE A 164 -14.00 -14.48 -14.52
C PHE A 164 -14.81 -15.73 -14.17
N ASP A 165 -14.16 -16.88 -14.22
CA ASP A 165 -14.70 -18.20 -13.85
C ASP A 165 -13.76 -18.84 -12.80
N SER A 166 -13.53 -18.09 -11.72
CA SER A 166 -12.69 -18.53 -10.62
C SER A 166 -13.50 -19.36 -9.63
N ALA A 167 -13.02 -20.55 -9.31
CA ALA A 167 -13.57 -21.36 -8.23
C ALA A 167 -13.20 -20.82 -6.83
N ASN A 168 -12.19 -19.95 -6.75
CA ASN A 168 -11.63 -19.46 -5.49
C ASN A 168 -11.23 -17.97 -5.59
N PRO A 169 -12.21 -17.09 -5.84
CA PRO A 169 -11.94 -15.68 -6.16
C PRO A 169 -11.33 -14.93 -4.99
N LEU A 170 -10.38 -14.04 -5.30
CA LEU A 170 -9.66 -13.22 -4.34
C LEU A 170 -9.78 -11.73 -4.70
N ILE A 171 -10.33 -10.92 -3.80
CA ILE A 171 -10.22 -9.47 -3.91
C ILE A 171 -8.83 -9.03 -3.45
N VAL A 172 -8.13 -8.27 -4.27
CA VAL A 172 -6.89 -7.58 -3.89
C VAL A 172 -7.20 -6.10 -3.66
N PHE A 173 -7.14 -5.68 -2.40
CA PHE A 173 -7.37 -4.31 -1.97
C PHE A 173 -6.06 -3.62 -1.60
N GLN A 174 -5.81 -2.45 -2.20
CA GLN A 174 -4.60 -1.68 -1.93
C GLN A 174 -4.82 -0.65 -0.82
N ALA A 175 -4.48 -1.02 0.41
CA ALA A 175 -4.57 -0.15 1.58
C ALA A 175 -3.38 0.82 1.68
N HIS A 176 -3.27 1.73 0.69
CA HIS A 176 -2.19 2.73 0.63
C HIS A 176 -2.44 3.97 1.52
N ASN A 177 -3.69 4.26 1.86
CA ASN A 177 -4.04 5.27 2.87
C ASN A 177 -4.61 4.54 4.08
N PRO A 178 -3.78 4.34 5.12
CA PRO A 178 -4.15 3.49 6.22
C PRO A 178 -5.04 4.32 7.14
N PHE A 179 -6.33 4.43 6.82
CA PHE A 179 -7.34 4.81 7.80
C PHE A 179 -7.69 3.59 8.64
N PHE A 180 -7.63 3.71 9.96
CA PHE A 180 -7.97 2.61 10.87
C PHE A 180 -9.34 2.03 10.57
N HIS A 181 -10.31 2.92 10.35
CA HIS A 181 -11.69 2.57 10.04
C HIS A 181 -11.81 1.67 8.79
N ALA A 182 -10.98 1.89 7.77
CA ALA A 182 -10.99 1.09 6.55
C ALA A 182 -10.55 -0.35 6.82
N ILE A 183 -9.50 -0.55 7.63
CA ILE A 183 -9.01 -1.90 7.95
C ILE A 183 -9.95 -2.63 8.89
N ASP A 184 -10.51 -1.95 9.89
CA ASP A 184 -11.52 -2.54 10.76
C ASP A 184 -12.77 -2.96 9.98
N SER A 185 -13.18 -2.15 9.00
CA SER A 185 -14.29 -2.47 8.10
C SER A 185 -13.98 -3.68 7.22
N LEU A 186 -12.77 -3.79 6.66
CA LEU A 186 -12.35 -5.00 5.93
C LEU A 186 -12.37 -6.25 6.81
N PHE A 187 -11.93 -6.16 8.07
CA PHE A 187 -12.01 -7.30 8.98
C PHE A 187 -13.45 -7.66 9.35
N SER A 188 -14.33 -6.67 9.47
CA SER A 188 -15.76 -6.90 9.67
C SER A 188 -16.39 -7.61 8.48
N ASP A 189 -15.96 -7.29 7.27
CA ASP A 189 -16.58 -7.78 6.04
C ASP A 189 -16.00 -9.15 5.61
N PHE A 190 -14.68 -9.35 5.77
CA PHE A 190 -13.96 -10.53 5.25
C PHE A 190 -13.30 -11.39 6.34
N GLY A 191 -13.37 -11.01 7.62
CA GLY A 191 -12.85 -11.84 8.71
C GLY A 191 -13.61 -13.17 8.83
N PRO A 192 -12.93 -14.32 9.06
CA PRO A 192 -11.51 -14.53 9.31
C PRO A 192 -10.66 -14.80 8.04
N ARG A 193 -11.24 -14.67 6.85
CA ARG A 193 -10.60 -15.00 5.56
C ARG A 193 -9.79 -13.85 4.95
N LEU A 194 -9.81 -12.66 5.57
CA LEU A 194 -8.96 -11.54 5.21
C LEU A 194 -7.48 -11.86 5.49
N LYS A 195 -6.63 -11.66 4.49
CA LYS A 195 -5.17 -11.69 4.61
C LYS A 195 -4.60 -10.26 4.52
N CYS A 196 -3.46 -10.02 5.16
CA CYS A 196 -2.77 -8.74 5.18
C CYS A 196 -1.31 -8.91 4.72
N LEU A 197 -1.02 -8.46 3.50
CA LEU A 197 0.31 -8.56 2.90
C LEU A 197 1.05 -7.23 3.05
N HIS A 198 2.28 -7.27 3.56
CA HIS A 198 3.11 -6.08 3.75
C HIS A 198 4.30 -6.10 2.80
N SER A 199 4.40 -5.10 1.92
CA SER A 199 5.57 -4.94 1.06
C SER A 199 6.68 -4.24 1.82
N VAL A 200 7.75 -4.97 2.15
CA VAL A 200 8.91 -4.50 2.90
C VAL A 200 10.14 -4.37 2.02
N ARG A 201 11.14 -3.64 2.49
CA ARG A 201 12.42 -3.39 1.82
C ARG A 201 13.51 -3.22 2.88
N GLU A 202 14.78 -3.33 2.51
CA GLU A 202 15.91 -3.12 3.42
C GLU A 202 15.71 -1.84 4.25
N PRO A 203 15.79 -1.91 5.60
CA PRO A 203 15.38 -0.80 6.46
C PRO A 203 16.07 0.54 6.18
N LEU A 204 17.39 0.55 5.91
CA LEU A 204 18.13 1.78 5.65
C LEU A 204 17.81 2.38 4.28
N GLN A 205 17.68 1.55 3.25
CA GLN A 205 17.24 1.98 1.92
C GLN A 205 15.82 2.55 1.99
N THR A 206 14.92 1.91 2.73
CA THR A 206 13.55 2.38 2.93
C THR A 206 13.55 3.76 3.59
N LEU A 207 14.30 3.92 4.68
CA LEU A 207 14.48 5.18 5.40
C LEU A 207 14.99 6.28 4.46
N ALA A 208 16.10 6.02 3.77
CA ALA A 208 16.73 7.03 2.93
C ALA A 208 15.90 7.40 1.69
N SER A 209 15.24 6.41 1.08
CA SER A 209 14.35 6.63 -0.06
C SER A 209 13.12 7.43 0.34
N TRP A 210 12.57 7.22 1.55
CA TRP A 210 11.44 7.99 2.07
C TRP A 210 11.86 9.44 2.34
N TYR A 211 12.98 9.63 3.05
CA TYR A 211 13.53 10.96 3.33
C TYR A 211 13.72 11.79 2.05
N HIS A 212 14.29 11.19 0.99
CA HIS A 212 14.48 11.88 -0.28
C HIS A 212 13.15 12.24 -0.94
N SER A 213 12.13 11.38 -0.85
CA SER A 213 10.80 11.66 -1.41
C SER A 213 10.16 12.87 -0.73
N MET A 214 10.21 12.90 0.59
CA MET A 214 9.59 13.97 1.39
C MET A 214 10.40 15.27 1.36
N ARG A 215 11.71 15.22 1.08
CA ARG A 215 12.52 16.43 0.90
C ARG A 215 12.11 17.25 -0.33
N GLN A 216 11.49 16.61 -1.32
CA GLN A 216 10.95 17.28 -2.51
C GLN A 216 9.65 18.04 -2.20
N ASP A 217 9.03 17.74 -1.06
CA ASP A 217 7.88 18.46 -0.56
C ASP A 217 8.33 19.75 0.15
N GLU A 218 7.74 20.88 -0.22
CA GLU A 218 8.12 22.19 0.30
C GLU A 218 7.58 22.45 1.71
N ASP A 219 6.57 21.69 2.15
CA ASP A 219 5.82 21.95 3.38
C ASP A 219 6.47 21.36 4.66
N VAL A 220 7.49 20.51 4.54
CA VAL A 220 8.10 19.88 5.71
C VAL A 220 9.17 20.78 6.36
N GLY A 221 8.95 21.12 7.64
CA GLY A 221 9.90 21.91 8.44
C GLY A 221 11.29 21.26 8.53
N ASP A 222 12.34 22.10 8.60
CA ASP A 222 13.74 21.67 8.42
C ASP A 222 14.19 20.50 9.31
N LEU A 223 13.77 20.44 10.58
CA LEU A 223 14.10 19.33 11.49
C LEU A 223 12.95 18.33 11.67
N ASP A 224 11.76 18.65 11.16
CA ASP A 224 10.63 17.73 11.20
C ASP A 224 10.88 16.53 10.30
N LEU A 225 11.47 16.77 9.11
CA LEU A 225 11.76 15.70 8.16
C LEU A 225 12.72 14.62 8.71
N PRO A 226 13.93 14.94 9.23
CA PRO A 226 14.80 13.93 9.84
C PRO A 226 14.18 13.25 11.05
N ARG A 227 13.45 14.00 11.89
CA ARG A 227 12.75 13.43 13.04
C ARG A 227 11.76 12.36 12.58
N ASP A 228 10.87 12.72 11.67
CA ASP A 228 9.78 11.84 11.23
C ASP A 228 10.35 10.64 10.46
N THR A 229 11.43 10.84 9.71
CA THR A 229 12.20 9.76 9.07
C THR A 229 12.67 8.73 10.09
N LEU A 230 13.34 9.17 11.17
CA LEU A 230 13.88 8.27 12.18
C LEU A 230 12.76 7.61 13.00
N ILE A 231 11.73 8.37 13.38
CA ILE A 231 10.57 7.82 14.10
C ILE A 231 9.89 6.74 13.29
N ARG A 232 9.63 7.01 12.01
CA ARG A 232 9.05 6.03 11.08
C ARG A 232 9.95 4.82 10.99
N ALA A 233 11.26 4.98 10.75
CA ALA A 233 12.24 3.89 10.67
C ALA A 233 12.27 2.98 11.92
N LEU A 234 12.07 3.55 13.10
CA LEU A 234 11.94 2.77 14.33
C LEU A 234 10.60 2.07 14.43
N ALA A 235 9.53 2.70 13.93
CA ALA A 235 8.19 2.17 13.98
C ALA A 235 7.98 0.98 13.04
N HIS A 236 8.44 1.14 11.81
CA HIS A 236 9.54 0.40 11.22
C HIS A 236 9.69 -1.16 11.28
N ALA A 237 8.88 -2.03 11.92
CA ALA A 237 8.92 -3.49 11.64
C ALA A 237 7.70 -4.35 12.02
N SER A 238 6.62 -3.71 12.45
CA SER A 238 5.40 -4.40 12.88
C SER A 238 4.30 -4.27 11.84
N PRO A 239 3.22 -5.06 11.93
CA PRO A 239 2.02 -4.80 11.14
C PRO A 239 1.66 -3.31 11.18
N ILE A 240 1.16 -2.79 10.05
CA ILE A 240 0.72 -1.40 10.00
C ILE A 240 -0.25 -1.14 11.15
N PHE A 241 -0.19 0.04 11.77
CA PHE A 241 -1.01 0.45 12.92
C PHE A 241 -0.73 -0.15 14.29
N THR A 242 0.15 -1.14 14.42
CA THR A 242 0.55 -1.61 15.76
C THR A 242 1.06 -0.43 16.61
N TRP A 243 1.67 0.57 15.98
CA TRP A 243 2.27 1.74 16.63
C TRP A 243 1.33 2.78 17.22
N THR A 244 0.23 3.06 16.53
CA THR A 244 -0.69 4.12 16.95
C THR A 244 -1.42 3.72 18.23
N HIS A 245 -1.64 2.43 18.43
CA HIS A 245 -2.12 1.87 19.69
C HIS A 245 -1.13 2.08 20.85
N HIS A 246 0.18 1.93 20.62
CA HIS A 246 1.20 2.08 21.67
C HIS A 246 1.48 3.52 22.10
N LEU A 247 1.27 4.48 21.20
CA LEU A 247 1.48 5.90 21.51
C LEU A 247 0.22 6.60 22.02
N SER A 248 -0.98 6.06 21.79
CA SER A 248 -2.23 6.66 22.28
C SER A 248 -3.27 5.60 22.66
N PRO A 249 -3.10 4.94 23.83
CA PRO A 249 -4.03 3.92 24.34
C PRO A 249 -5.46 4.45 24.52
N ASP A 250 -5.60 5.76 24.73
CA ASP A 250 -6.87 6.41 25.07
C ASP A 250 -7.69 6.88 23.85
N HIS A 251 -7.29 6.54 22.62
CA HIS A 251 -8.16 6.75 21.46
C HIS A 251 -9.40 5.85 21.60
N GLN A 252 -10.49 6.44 22.07
CA GLN A 252 -11.78 5.77 22.16
C GLN A 252 -12.24 5.39 20.74
N GLY A 253 -12.34 4.08 20.47
CA GLY A 253 -12.57 3.50 19.14
C GLY A 253 -11.61 2.36 18.78
N VAL A 254 -10.51 2.20 19.53
CA VAL A 254 -9.39 1.25 19.32
C VAL A 254 -9.73 -0.22 19.70
N GLY A 255 -10.95 -0.66 19.45
CA GLY A 255 -11.43 -1.99 19.86
C GLY A 255 -11.08 -3.17 18.93
N ARG A 256 -10.51 -2.96 17.73
CA ARG A 256 -10.63 -3.95 16.64
C ARG A 256 -9.35 -4.35 15.87
N TYR A 257 -8.17 -3.82 16.19
CA TYR A 257 -6.87 -4.24 15.61
C TYR A 257 -6.43 -5.69 15.95
N VAL A 258 -7.21 -6.37 16.79
CA VAL A 258 -6.98 -7.70 17.37
C VAL A 258 -6.91 -8.81 16.31
N ALA A 259 -7.35 -8.55 15.07
CA ALA A 259 -7.44 -9.59 14.06
C ALA A 259 -6.15 -9.84 13.27
N MET A 260 -5.22 -8.87 13.14
CA MET A 260 -3.92 -9.13 12.49
C MET A 260 -3.05 -9.99 13.41
N ASN A 261 -2.68 -11.17 12.93
CA ASN A 261 -1.83 -12.11 13.65
C ASN A 261 -0.93 -12.89 12.69
N GLU A 262 -0.09 -13.76 13.26
CA GLU A 262 0.85 -14.62 12.54
C GLU A 262 0.20 -15.61 11.54
N ARG A 263 -1.13 -15.72 11.44
CA ARG A 263 -1.78 -16.61 10.48
C ARG A 263 -2.24 -15.89 9.23
N ASN A 264 -2.68 -14.64 9.38
CA ASN A 264 -3.23 -13.85 8.28
C ASN A 264 -2.33 -12.69 7.85
N THR A 265 -1.20 -12.47 8.50
CA THR A 265 -0.31 -11.36 8.20
C THR A 265 1.07 -11.85 7.81
N ARG A 266 1.56 -11.44 6.63
CA ARG A 266 2.91 -11.73 6.15
C ARG A 266 3.53 -10.55 5.42
N ALA A 267 4.84 -10.58 5.26
CA ALA A 267 5.60 -9.63 4.47
C ALA A 267 6.23 -10.27 3.23
N VAL A 268 6.41 -9.47 2.18
CA VAL A 268 7.18 -9.83 0.98
C VAL A 268 8.26 -8.78 0.77
N ARG A 269 9.50 -9.21 0.52
CA ARG A 269 10.63 -8.30 0.28
C ARG A 269 10.63 -7.81 -1.16
N LEU A 270 10.81 -6.51 -1.35
CA LEU A 270 10.97 -5.90 -2.66
C LEU A 270 12.20 -6.46 -3.39
N GLU A 271 13.27 -6.75 -2.66
CA GLU A 271 14.49 -7.36 -3.15
C GLU A 271 14.23 -8.75 -3.74
N ASP A 272 13.49 -9.60 -3.03
CA ASP A 272 13.16 -10.96 -3.47
C ASP A 272 12.25 -10.97 -4.71
N LEU A 273 11.35 -9.99 -4.82
CA LEU A 273 10.51 -9.82 -6.00
C LEU A 273 11.34 -9.50 -7.24
N HIS A 274 12.44 -8.76 -7.10
CA HIS A 274 13.29 -8.38 -8.23
C HIS A 274 14.39 -9.40 -8.52
N GLN A 275 14.96 -10.04 -7.50
CA GLN A 275 16.09 -10.95 -7.65
C GLN A 275 15.67 -12.40 -7.94
N THR A 276 14.58 -12.86 -7.33
CA THR A 276 14.05 -14.22 -7.49
C THR A 276 12.54 -14.19 -7.72
N PRO A 277 12.05 -13.49 -8.78
CA PRO A 277 10.63 -13.19 -8.97
C PRO A 277 9.74 -14.43 -8.92
N GLU A 278 10.04 -15.44 -9.73
CA GLU A 278 9.22 -16.66 -9.84
C GLU A 278 9.12 -17.39 -8.50
N ALA A 279 10.25 -17.63 -7.83
CA ALA A 279 10.26 -18.33 -6.54
C ALA A 279 9.50 -17.54 -5.46
N THR A 280 9.63 -16.21 -5.46
CA THR A 280 8.93 -15.33 -4.52
C THR A 280 7.42 -15.29 -4.78
N LEU A 281 7.02 -15.22 -6.05
CA LEU A 281 5.62 -15.20 -6.45
C LEU A 281 4.96 -16.57 -6.24
N GLN A 282 5.67 -17.68 -6.41
CA GLN A 282 5.19 -19.01 -6.03
C GLN A 282 4.91 -19.11 -4.53
N ARG A 283 5.80 -18.59 -3.67
CA ARG A 283 5.54 -18.48 -2.22
C ARG A 283 4.31 -17.63 -1.95
N LEU A 284 4.18 -16.51 -2.65
CA LEU A 284 3.03 -15.61 -2.51
C LEU A 284 1.73 -16.31 -2.91
N CYS A 285 1.67 -17.01 -4.04
CA CYS A 285 0.51 -17.79 -4.50
C CYS A 285 0.10 -18.83 -3.46
N ARG A 286 1.05 -19.64 -2.95
CA ARG A 286 0.78 -20.63 -1.90
C ARG A 286 0.21 -19.97 -0.65
N TRP A 287 0.80 -18.87 -0.20
CA TRP A 287 0.30 -18.15 0.97
C TRP A 287 -1.07 -17.52 0.72
N LEU A 288 -1.30 -17.00 -0.50
CA LEU A 288 -2.57 -16.44 -0.93
C LEU A 288 -3.59 -17.51 -1.30
N ASP A 289 -3.26 -18.79 -1.35
CA ASP A 289 -4.19 -19.85 -1.80
C ASP A 289 -4.82 -19.52 -3.17
N ILE A 290 -3.96 -19.18 -4.13
CA ILE A 290 -4.29 -19.04 -5.56
C ILE A 290 -3.28 -19.86 -6.36
N ASP A 291 -3.65 -20.29 -7.57
CA ASP A 291 -2.76 -21.06 -8.43
C ASP A 291 -1.62 -20.20 -9.00
N TRP A 292 -0.61 -20.85 -9.57
CA TRP A 292 0.41 -20.14 -10.35
C TRP A 292 -0.17 -19.75 -11.71
N HIS A 293 0.11 -18.53 -12.16
CA HIS A 293 -0.23 -18.07 -13.50
C HIS A 293 0.86 -17.15 -14.06
N GLU A 294 1.15 -17.27 -15.37
CA GLU A 294 2.21 -16.49 -16.02
C GLU A 294 1.98 -14.97 -16.01
N ALA A 295 0.72 -14.53 -15.85
CA ALA A 295 0.37 -13.11 -15.68
C ALA A 295 1.12 -12.46 -14.51
N LEU A 296 1.51 -13.25 -13.49
CA LEU A 296 2.26 -12.77 -12.34
C LEU A 296 3.64 -12.21 -12.69
N LEU A 297 4.17 -12.54 -13.86
CA LEU A 297 5.46 -12.05 -14.35
C LEU A 297 5.34 -10.73 -15.13
N ALA A 298 4.13 -10.17 -15.25
CA ALA A 298 3.88 -8.87 -15.83
C ALA A 298 3.38 -7.90 -14.75
N SER A 299 3.98 -6.71 -14.72
CA SER A 299 3.51 -5.62 -13.85
C SER A 299 2.46 -4.83 -14.63
N THR A 300 1.19 -5.08 -14.35
CA THR A 300 0.06 -4.49 -15.09
C THR A 300 -0.95 -3.80 -14.19
N PHE A 301 -1.74 -2.93 -14.78
CA PHE A 301 -3.06 -2.54 -14.27
C PHE A 301 -4.05 -2.63 -15.43
N ASP A 302 -5.23 -3.19 -15.18
CA ASP A 302 -6.22 -3.52 -16.21
C ASP A 302 -5.68 -4.40 -17.34
N GLY A 303 -4.67 -5.24 -17.05
CA GLY A 303 -3.96 -6.06 -18.04
C GLY A 303 -3.04 -5.28 -18.98
N LYS A 304 -2.85 -3.97 -18.75
CA LYS A 304 -1.94 -3.12 -19.52
C LYS A 304 -0.63 -2.94 -18.75
N LEU A 305 0.51 -3.03 -19.44
CA LEU A 305 1.82 -2.85 -18.81
C LEU A 305 1.93 -1.49 -18.13
N TRP A 306 2.38 -1.52 -16.89
CA TRP A 306 2.55 -0.35 -16.06
C TRP A 306 3.99 0.15 -16.12
N HIS A 307 4.11 1.47 -16.23
CA HIS A 307 5.37 2.17 -16.21
C HIS A 307 5.24 3.38 -15.29
N TRP A 308 6.23 3.61 -14.44
CA TRP A 308 6.24 4.74 -13.52
C TRP A 308 7.56 5.50 -13.64
N LYS A 309 7.54 6.79 -13.33
CA LYS A 309 8.73 7.64 -13.39
C LYS A 309 9.29 7.87 -11.99
N VAL A 310 10.59 7.66 -11.81
CA VAL A 310 11.31 7.99 -10.59
C VAL A 310 12.54 8.81 -10.97
N ARG A 311 12.57 10.08 -10.56
CA ARG A 311 13.72 11.00 -10.80
C ARG A 311 14.11 11.11 -12.29
N GLY A 312 13.12 11.15 -13.18
CA GLY A 312 13.33 11.27 -14.63
C GLY A 312 13.61 9.95 -15.34
N GLU A 313 13.75 8.85 -14.61
CA GLU A 313 13.90 7.51 -15.18
C GLU A 313 12.54 6.81 -15.24
N THR A 314 12.23 6.19 -16.38
CA THR A 314 11.05 5.34 -16.53
C THR A 314 11.40 3.92 -16.11
N LEU A 315 10.67 3.39 -15.13
CA LEU A 315 10.80 2.05 -14.59
C LEU A 315 9.57 1.20 -14.96
N SER A 316 9.76 -0.10 -15.06
CA SER A 316 8.69 -1.08 -15.27
C SER A 316 9.16 -2.46 -14.82
N GLY A 317 8.23 -3.27 -14.33
CA GLY A 317 8.46 -4.69 -14.03
C GLY A 317 9.62 -4.96 -13.07
N PHE A 318 10.26 -6.12 -13.26
CA PHE A 318 11.39 -6.56 -12.45
C PHE A 318 12.68 -5.83 -12.84
N GLN A 319 13.35 -5.20 -11.89
CA GLN A 319 14.60 -4.50 -12.12
C GLN A 319 15.45 -4.38 -10.84
N ASN A 320 16.77 -4.24 -11.01
CA ASN A 320 17.70 -4.11 -9.89
C ASN A 320 18.04 -2.65 -9.50
N GLN A 321 17.64 -1.68 -10.31
CA GLN A 321 17.95 -0.27 -10.11
C GLN A 321 17.35 0.30 -8.83
N THR A 322 16.12 -0.08 -8.49
CA THR A 322 15.41 0.39 -7.28
C THR A 322 16.09 -0.13 -6.02
N ILE A 323 16.58 -1.38 -6.02
CA ILE A 323 17.14 -2.07 -4.84
C ILE A 323 18.66 -1.94 -4.68
N SER A 324 19.36 -1.41 -5.69
CA SER A 324 20.83 -1.24 -5.66
C SER A 324 21.27 0.13 -5.14
N ARG A 325 20.34 1.09 -4.98
CA ARG A 325 20.67 2.45 -4.55
C ARG A 325 21.10 2.49 -3.09
N ARG A 326 22.31 3.01 -2.85
CA ARG A 326 22.84 3.18 -1.49
C ARG A 326 22.27 4.39 -0.76
N HIS A 327 21.94 5.47 -1.48
CA HIS A 327 21.55 6.77 -0.91
C HIS A 327 22.65 7.45 -0.06
N ASP A 328 23.88 7.48 -0.59
CA ASP A 328 25.03 8.07 0.11
C ASP A 328 24.88 9.59 0.31
N GLU A 329 24.01 10.25 -0.44
CA GLU A 329 23.62 11.65 -0.22
C GLU A 329 22.83 11.86 1.07
N VAL A 330 22.14 10.82 1.57
CA VAL A 330 21.32 10.86 2.78
C VAL A 330 22.07 10.29 3.98
N LEU A 331 22.78 9.18 3.79
CA LEU A 331 23.42 8.42 4.87
C LEU A 331 24.93 8.24 4.60
N SER A 332 25.76 8.62 5.57
CA SER A 332 27.18 8.26 5.62
C SER A 332 27.39 6.83 6.12
N ASP A 333 28.58 6.26 5.93
CA ASP A 333 28.90 4.92 6.47
C ASP A 333 28.78 4.87 8.01
N PHE A 334 29.10 5.98 8.69
CA PHE A 334 28.90 6.11 10.13
C PHE A 334 27.41 6.16 10.51
N ASP A 335 26.56 6.78 9.68
CA ASP A 335 25.10 6.77 9.88
C ASP A 335 24.55 5.35 9.75
N ARG A 336 24.98 4.64 8.71
CA ARG A 336 24.56 3.25 8.45
C ARG A 336 24.93 2.35 9.62
N LEU A 337 26.17 2.43 10.11
CA LEU A 337 26.62 1.66 11.27
C LEU A 337 25.71 1.88 12.48
N ARG A 338 25.44 3.16 12.83
CA ARG A 338 24.61 3.52 13.99
C ARG A 338 23.16 3.06 13.83
N LEU A 339 22.60 3.17 12.62
CA LEU A 339 21.23 2.78 12.33
C LEU A 339 21.07 1.26 12.26
N GLN A 340 22.05 0.52 11.74
CA GLN A 340 22.04 -0.95 11.72
C GLN A 340 21.91 -1.56 13.11
N PHE A 341 22.61 -1.00 14.12
CA PHE A 341 22.44 -1.44 15.50
C PHE A 341 20.99 -1.31 16.01
N LEU A 342 20.29 -0.26 15.61
CA LEU A 342 18.94 0.02 16.11
C LEU A 342 17.85 -0.69 15.33
N LEU A 343 18.13 -1.04 14.08
CA LEU A 343 17.22 -1.75 13.20
C LEU A 343 17.62 -3.22 13.08
N ALA A 344 18.48 -3.71 13.98
CA ALA A 344 19.06 -5.05 13.91
C ALA A 344 18.01 -6.16 14.03
N ASP A 345 17.00 -5.95 14.87
CA ASP A 345 15.82 -6.80 15.01
C ASP A 345 15.06 -6.95 13.69
N LYS A 346 14.95 -5.87 12.93
CA LYS A 346 14.19 -5.76 11.66
C LYS A 346 14.94 -6.45 10.53
N HIS A 347 16.24 -6.18 10.45
CA HIS A 347 17.13 -6.89 9.53
C HIS A 347 17.06 -8.39 9.78
N ALA A 348 17.09 -8.82 11.05
CA ALA A 348 16.98 -10.22 11.42
C ALA A 348 15.63 -10.83 11.02
N ALA A 349 14.51 -10.15 11.33
CA ALA A 349 13.16 -10.63 11.01
C ALA A 349 12.92 -10.80 9.51
N TRP A 350 13.54 -9.96 8.68
CA TRP A 350 13.42 -10.02 7.23
C TRP A 350 14.61 -10.68 6.56
N GLY A 351 15.41 -11.47 7.28
CA GLY A 351 16.48 -12.28 6.71
C GLY A 351 17.58 -11.49 5.98
N TYR A 352 17.85 -10.25 6.39
CA TYR A 352 19.01 -9.49 5.92
C TYR A 352 20.25 -9.93 6.68
N GLU A 353 21.32 -10.25 5.94
CA GLU A 353 22.58 -10.67 6.54
C GLU A 353 23.17 -9.55 7.40
N MET A 354 23.49 -9.90 8.64
CA MET A 354 24.19 -9.01 9.55
C MET A 354 25.14 -9.81 10.43
N PRO A 355 26.35 -9.29 10.69
CA PRO A 355 27.22 -9.82 11.71
C PRO A 355 26.53 -9.94 13.07
N ALA A 356 26.79 -11.05 13.78
CA ALA A 356 26.16 -11.33 15.07
C ALA A 356 26.38 -10.23 16.13
N TRP A 357 27.47 -9.47 16.01
CA TRP A 357 27.79 -8.39 16.94
C TRP A 357 26.79 -7.21 16.89
N PHE A 358 26.03 -7.02 15.81
CA PHE A 358 24.96 -6.02 15.76
C PHE A 358 23.83 -6.29 16.77
N ARG A 359 23.71 -7.52 17.27
CA ARG A 359 22.71 -7.93 18.25
C ARG A 359 23.23 -7.88 19.69
N LEU A 360 24.49 -7.49 19.91
CA LEU A 360 25.06 -7.35 21.25
C LEU A 360 24.56 -6.06 21.89
N ALA A 361 23.75 -6.19 22.96
CA ALA A 361 23.16 -5.07 23.67
C ALA A 361 24.16 -3.97 24.09
N PRO A 362 25.39 -4.28 24.60
CA PRO A 362 26.37 -3.25 24.93
C PRO A 362 26.78 -2.40 23.73
N LEU A 363 26.95 -3.01 22.55
CA LEU A 363 27.30 -2.30 21.33
C LEU A 363 26.13 -1.46 20.82
N GLY A 364 24.89 -1.96 20.95
CA GLY A 364 23.68 -1.18 20.66
C GLY A 364 23.56 0.06 21.55
N LEU A 365 23.86 -0.06 22.85
CA LEU A 365 23.89 1.08 23.79
C LEU A 365 25.01 2.08 23.46
N LEU A 366 26.19 1.60 23.05
CA LEU A 366 27.26 2.47 22.57
C LEU A 366 26.86 3.21 21.29
N ALA A 367 26.23 2.52 20.33
CA ALA A 367 25.71 3.14 19.11
C ALA A 367 24.67 4.23 19.43
N LEU A 368 23.82 4.01 20.44
CA LEU A 368 22.90 5.02 20.97
C LEU A 368 23.64 6.22 21.58
N GLY A 369 24.79 6.03 22.24
CA GLY A 369 25.62 7.13 22.71
C GLY A 369 26.06 8.06 21.57
N PHE A 370 26.35 7.50 20.39
CA PHE A 370 26.71 8.26 19.21
C PHE A 370 25.53 8.93 18.50
N TRP A 371 24.29 8.75 18.95
CA TRP A 371 23.14 9.42 18.34
C TRP A 371 23.12 10.91 18.60
N LEU A 372 23.79 11.42 19.64
CA LEU A 372 23.92 12.87 19.83
C LEU A 372 24.64 13.56 18.68
N LEU A 373 25.41 12.81 17.88
CA LEU A 373 26.05 13.30 16.67
C LEU A 373 25.04 13.39 15.51
N PRO A 374 25.10 14.45 14.69
CA PRO A 374 24.16 14.62 13.60
C PRO A 374 24.34 13.52 12.53
N PHE A 375 23.24 13.18 11.86
CA PHE A 375 23.25 12.34 10.66
C PHE A 375 23.57 13.20 9.43
N ARG A 376 24.09 12.58 8.36
CA ARG A 376 24.34 13.30 7.09
C ARG A 376 23.09 14.02 6.59
N MET A 377 21.93 13.37 6.63
CA MET A 377 20.64 13.96 6.27
C MET A 377 20.32 15.26 7.03
N GLU A 378 20.69 15.36 8.30
CA GLU A 378 20.47 16.56 9.13
C GLU A 378 21.46 17.66 8.78
N THR A 379 22.75 17.31 8.68
CA THR A 379 23.80 18.27 8.28
C THR A 379 23.55 18.84 6.89
N SER A 380 23.03 18.03 5.97
CA SER A 380 22.71 18.45 4.60
C SER A 380 21.58 19.48 4.57
N LEU A 381 20.55 19.33 5.42
CA LEU A 381 19.45 20.30 5.53
C LEU A 381 19.91 21.60 6.14
N TRP A 382 20.76 21.52 7.17
CA TRP A 382 21.41 22.71 7.72
C TRP A 382 22.17 23.42 6.61
N SER A 383 23.03 22.75 5.84
CA SER A 383 23.76 23.42 4.75
C SER A 383 22.88 24.03 3.65
N SER A 384 21.67 23.52 3.39
CA SER A 384 20.82 23.94 2.26
C SER A 384 19.69 24.92 2.56
N ARG A 385 19.12 24.92 3.80
CA ARG A 385 17.95 25.74 4.18
C ARG A 385 18.23 26.71 5.35
N LEU A 386 19.51 26.87 5.74
CA LEU A 386 19.93 27.77 6.82
C LEU A 386 19.59 29.25 6.56
N ALA A 387 18.48 29.76 7.13
CA ALA A 387 18.38 31.19 7.44
C ALA A 387 17.30 31.63 8.47
N LYS A 388 16.76 30.78 9.36
CA LYS A 388 15.80 31.27 10.37
C LYS A 388 16.11 30.78 11.79
N GLY A 389 16.42 31.73 12.68
CA GLY A 389 16.55 31.51 14.14
C GLY A 389 17.95 31.63 14.73
N SER A 390 18.03 31.86 16.04
CA SER A 390 19.28 31.97 16.80
C SER A 390 19.97 30.60 16.96
N ALA A 391 21.27 30.61 17.29
CA ALA A 391 22.02 29.38 17.60
C ALA A 391 21.36 28.57 18.73
N TRP A 392 20.82 29.25 19.74
CA TRP A 392 20.12 28.60 20.86
C TRP A 392 18.82 27.91 20.43
N GLN A 393 18.02 28.54 19.57
CA GLN A 393 16.79 27.94 19.04
C GLN A 393 17.08 26.65 18.26
N ARG A 394 18.16 26.65 17.46
CA ARG A 394 18.60 25.46 16.72
C ARG A 394 19.07 24.34 17.63
N SER A 395 19.90 24.63 18.63
CA SER A 395 20.34 23.64 19.61
C SER A 395 19.16 23.05 20.38
N ARG A 396 18.19 23.87 20.77
CA ARG A 396 16.96 23.42 21.45
C ARG A 396 16.13 22.50 20.56
N ALA A 397 15.89 22.88 19.31
CA ALA A 397 15.12 22.06 18.37
C ALA A 397 15.81 20.71 18.10
N TYR A 398 17.13 20.71 17.94
CA TYR A 398 17.91 19.48 17.77
C TYR A 398 17.85 18.56 18.99
N LEU A 399 17.99 19.11 20.20
CA LEU A 399 17.83 18.33 21.44
C LEU A 399 16.41 17.78 21.58
N GLN A 400 15.37 18.55 21.22
CA GLN A 400 13.99 18.08 21.21
C GLN A 400 13.78 16.90 20.27
N LEU A 401 14.30 16.99 19.05
CA LEU A 401 14.29 15.88 18.09
C LEU A 401 14.94 14.64 18.71
N ARG A 402 16.15 14.77 19.27
CA ARG A 402 16.86 13.63 19.88
C ARG A 402 16.08 13.01 21.03
N MET A 403 15.53 13.81 21.93
CA MET A 403 14.71 13.33 23.04
C MET A 403 13.47 12.56 22.56
N GLN A 404 12.82 13.03 21.51
CA GLN A 404 11.65 12.35 20.94
C GLN A 404 12.02 10.99 20.36
N VAL A 405 13.06 10.91 19.52
CA VAL A 405 13.44 9.64 18.89
C VAL A 405 13.98 8.65 19.92
N ILE A 406 14.82 9.09 20.86
CA ILE A 406 15.33 8.22 21.94
C ILE A 406 14.18 7.74 22.83
N GLY A 407 13.24 8.62 23.18
CA GLY A 407 12.07 8.26 23.97
C GLY A 407 11.21 7.20 23.27
N ILE A 408 11.04 7.31 21.95
CA ILE A 408 10.35 6.33 21.10
C ILE A 408 11.12 5.01 21.07
N TRP A 409 12.42 5.03 20.79
CA TRP A 409 13.26 3.83 20.81
C TRP A 409 13.20 3.11 22.16
N TRP A 410 13.29 3.84 23.28
CA TRP A 410 13.25 3.28 24.62
C TRP A 410 11.92 2.57 24.92
N ARG A 411 10.79 3.09 24.42
CA ARG A 411 9.49 2.43 24.53
C ARG A 411 9.48 1.09 23.79
N ILE A 412 10.00 1.04 22.56
CA ILE A 412 10.11 -0.19 21.76
C ILE A 412 10.99 -1.21 22.47
N PHE A 413 12.16 -0.76 22.94
CA PHE A 413 13.12 -1.63 23.61
C PHE A 413 12.50 -2.29 24.86
N ARG A 414 11.69 -1.55 25.62
CA ARG A 414 10.99 -2.07 26.81
C ARG A 414 9.79 -2.95 26.48
N ARG A 415 9.13 -2.72 25.35
CA ARG A 415 7.93 -3.43 24.90
C ARG A 415 8.09 -3.76 23.42
N PRO A 416 8.87 -4.81 23.09
CA PRO A 416 9.08 -5.19 21.71
C PRO A 416 7.75 -5.57 21.06
N LEU A 417 7.58 -5.13 19.82
CA LEU A 417 6.40 -5.43 19.03
C LEU A 417 6.60 -6.73 18.26
N PRO A 418 5.53 -7.48 17.94
CA PRO A 418 5.64 -8.58 17.00
C PRO A 418 6.16 -8.05 15.66
N LEU A 419 7.16 -8.74 15.13
CA LEU A 419 7.78 -8.41 13.85
C LEU A 419 7.06 -9.16 12.73
N LEU A 420 6.97 -8.53 11.56
CA LEU A 420 6.40 -9.18 10.37
C LEU A 420 7.30 -10.32 9.90
N GLU A 421 6.74 -11.52 9.82
CA GLU A 421 7.38 -12.68 9.19
C GLU A 421 7.25 -12.62 7.66
N LEU A 422 8.26 -13.12 6.96
CA LEU A 422 8.24 -13.24 5.50
C LEU A 422 7.31 -14.37 5.07
N ILE A 423 6.78 -14.26 3.85
CA ILE A 423 6.12 -15.40 3.18
C ILE A 423 7.10 -16.58 3.03
N ASP A 424 6.65 -17.77 3.44
CA ASP A 424 7.45 -19.02 3.44
C ASP A 424 7.29 -19.85 2.15
#